data_AF-A0A9D8P5S6-F1
#
_entry.id   AF-A0A9D8P5S6-F1
#
_cell.length_a   1.000
_cell.length_b   1.000
_cell.length_c   1.000
_cell.angle_alpha   90.00
_cell.angle_beta   90.00
_cell.angle_gamma   90.00
#
_symmetry.space_group_name_H-M   'P 1'
#
loop_
_entity.id
_entity.type
_entity.pdbx_description
1 polymer ?
#
loop_
_entity_poly.entity_id
_entity_poly.type
_entity_poly.pdbx_seq_one_letter_code
_entity_poly.pdbx_strand_id
1 'polypeptide(L)'
;MISKKRFFSIFGTVFLLSLFLCLIACEHTPDIGPEPLGGFNEKVTALVTTTVRGQLRDNLPKQNRLVTQLPSLEKALTMNQLMDKLKGIDPLKDLAYLIETDVMFELQKPEHQRERISFNNPEIQRQLVSAIHTGMKRALDQLKGGKGGK
;
A
#
# COMPACT_ATOMS: atom_id res chain seq x y z
N MET A 1 -12.03 -15.34 -67.56
CA MET A 1 -11.16 -14.22 -67.08
C MET A 1 -11.77 -13.62 -65.82
N ILE A 2 -11.38 -14.10 -64.64
CA ILE A 2 -11.76 -13.43 -63.38
C ILE A 2 -10.83 -12.21 -63.24
N SER A 3 -11.43 -11.03 -63.31
CA SER A 3 -10.71 -9.75 -63.32
C SER A 3 -9.83 -9.62 -62.08
N LYS A 4 -8.51 -9.49 -62.29
CA LYS A 4 -7.48 -9.28 -61.24
C LYS A 4 -7.83 -8.15 -60.26
N LYS A 5 -8.70 -7.21 -60.65
CA LYS A 5 -9.20 -6.12 -59.80
C LYS A 5 -10.04 -6.60 -58.60
N ARG A 6 -10.82 -7.69 -58.73
CA ARG A 6 -11.65 -8.19 -57.62
C ARG A 6 -10.82 -8.89 -56.53
N PHE A 7 -9.76 -9.59 -56.91
CA PHE A 7 -8.87 -10.25 -55.95
C PHE A 7 -8.07 -9.26 -55.09
N PHE A 8 -7.54 -8.18 -55.69
CA PHE A 8 -6.87 -7.11 -54.93
C PHE A 8 -7.81 -6.41 -53.95
N SER A 9 -9.08 -6.21 -54.34
CA SER A 9 -10.07 -5.59 -53.46
C SER A 9 -10.36 -6.48 -52.25
N ILE A 10 -10.60 -7.78 -52.44
CA ILE A 10 -10.89 -8.71 -51.33
C ILE A 10 -9.67 -8.85 -50.41
N PHE A 11 -8.46 -8.93 -50.98
CA PHE A 11 -7.23 -9.03 -50.18
C PHE A 11 -7.00 -7.77 -49.33
N GLY A 12 -7.27 -6.59 -49.90
CA GLY A 12 -7.24 -5.32 -49.17
C GLY A 12 -8.25 -5.27 -48.03
N THR A 13 -9.49 -5.72 -48.25
CA THR A 13 -10.51 -5.74 -47.19
C THR A 13 -10.15 -6.71 -46.08
N VAL A 14 -9.66 -7.92 -46.40
CA VAL A 14 -9.26 -8.92 -45.39
C VAL A 14 -8.04 -8.44 -44.60
N PHE A 15 -7.07 -7.82 -45.26
CA PHE A 15 -5.89 -7.25 -44.60
C PHE A 15 -6.28 -6.10 -43.66
N LEU A 16 -7.15 -5.20 -44.09
CA LEU A 16 -7.68 -4.12 -43.24
C LEU A 16 -8.48 -4.66 -42.06
N LEU A 17 -9.30 -5.70 -42.27
CA LEU A 17 -10.07 -6.34 -41.21
C LEU A 17 -9.16 -7.01 -40.18
N SER A 18 -8.10 -7.69 -40.65
CA SER A 18 -7.09 -8.32 -39.80
C SER A 18 -6.30 -7.29 -38.98
N LEU A 19 -5.94 -6.16 -39.59
CA LEU A 19 -5.30 -5.04 -38.88
C LEU A 19 -6.23 -4.45 -37.81
N PHE A 20 -7.51 -4.26 -38.12
CA PHE A 20 -8.49 -3.74 -37.18
C PHE A 20 -8.70 -4.69 -35.98
N LEU A 21 -8.77 -6.00 -36.23
CA LEU A 21 -8.86 -7.01 -35.18
C LEU A 21 -7.60 -7.07 -34.32
N CYS A 22 -6.41 -6.92 -34.92
CA CYS A 22 -5.15 -6.82 -34.17
C CYS A 22 -5.10 -5.56 -33.30
N LEU A 23 -5.58 -4.43 -33.79
CA LEU A 23 -5.63 -3.18 -33.02
C LEU A 23 -6.58 -3.30 -31.82
N ILE A 24 -7.76 -3.90 -32.00
CA ILE A 24 -8.70 -4.17 -30.89
C ILE A 24 -8.09 -5.16 -29.88
N ALA A 25 -7.35 -6.18 -30.35
CA ALA A 25 -6.71 -7.16 -29.47
C ALA A 25 -5.48 -6.62 -28.72
N CYS A 26 -4.84 -5.55 -29.21
CA CYS A 26 -3.67 -4.94 -28.57
C CYS A 26 -4.01 -3.94 -27.46
N GLU A 27 -5.28 -3.54 -27.31
CA GLU A 27 -5.70 -2.53 -26.34
C GLU A 27 -6.16 -3.13 -24.99
N HIS A 28 -6.11 -4.46 -24.83
CA HIS A 28 -6.57 -5.17 -23.64
C HIS A 28 -5.56 -6.22 -23.17
N THR A 29 -4.32 -5.83 -22.93
CA THR A 29 -3.61 -6.43 -21.80
C THR A 29 -4.25 -5.88 -20.54
N PRO A 30 -4.98 -6.67 -19.74
CA PRO A 30 -5.41 -6.20 -18.44
C PRO A 30 -4.14 -5.80 -17.70
N ASP A 31 -4.08 -4.54 -17.28
CA ASP A 31 -3.03 -4.06 -16.43
C ASP A 31 -3.14 -4.89 -15.15
N ILE A 32 -2.28 -5.91 -15.01
CA ILE A 32 -2.18 -6.72 -13.79
C ILE A 32 -1.44 -5.82 -12.79
N GLY A 33 -2.11 -4.75 -12.39
CA GLY A 33 -1.74 -3.97 -11.23
C GLY A 33 -1.83 -4.87 -10.00
N PRO A 34 -1.07 -4.56 -8.93
CA PRO A 34 -1.25 -5.24 -7.66
C PRO A 34 -2.72 -5.21 -7.28
N GLU A 35 -3.26 -6.34 -6.82
CA GLU A 35 -4.65 -6.44 -6.39
C GLU A 35 -4.98 -5.27 -5.42
N PRO A 36 -6.15 -4.62 -5.59
CA PRO A 36 -6.55 -3.56 -4.69
C PRO A 36 -6.63 -4.12 -3.26
N LEU A 37 -5.94 -3.48 -2.32
CA LEU A 37 -5.95 -3.87 -0.91
C LEU A 37 -7.40 -3.88 -0.40
N GLY A 38 -7.83 -5.04 0.09
CA GLY A 38 -9.24 -5.40 0.22
C GLY A 38 -9.94 -4.79 1.45
N GLY A 39 -9.20 -4.23 2.41
CA GLY A 39 -9.78 -3.70 3.65
C GLY A 39 -8.99 -2.61 4.36
N PHE A 40 -9.66 -1.94 5.30
CA PHE A 40 -9.09 -0.83 6.10
C PHE A 40 -7.73 -1.19 6.72
N ASN A 41 -7.66 -2.32 7.43
CA ASN A 41 -6.45 -2.75 8.13
C ASN A 41 -5.29 -3.06 7.17
N GLU A 42 -5.56 -3.59 5.98
CA GLU A 42 -4.54 -3.86 4.96
C GLU A 42 -3.99 -2.56 4.38
N LYS A 43 -4.88 -1.60 4.10
CA LYS A 43 -4.51 -0.26 3.63
C LYS A 43 -3.68 0.48 4.69
N VAL A 44 -4.10 0.45 5.96
CA VAL A 44 -3.31 0.99 7.08
C VAL A 44 -1.95 0.31 7.18
N THR A 45 -1.90 -1.02 7.11
CA THR A 45 -0.63 -1.76 7.15
C THR A 45 0.31 -1.29 6.04
N ALA A 46 -0.20 -1.14 4.81
CA ALA A 46 0.59 -0.71 3.66
C ALA A 46 1.06 0.75 3.77
N LEU A 47 0.20 1.66 4.22
CA LEU A 47 0.55 3.06 4.47
C LEU A 47 1.63 3.16 5.53
N VAL A 48 1.42 2.53 6.69
CA VAL A 48 2.41 2.52 7.77
C VAL A 48 3.73 1.91 7.32
N THR A 49 3.71 0.78 6.58
CA THR A 49 4.94 0.21 6.02
C THR A 49 5.67 1.21 5.14
N THR A 50 4.95 1.89 4.25
CA THR A 50 5.53 2.86 3.31
C THR A 50 6.12 4.06 4.05
N THR A 51 5.38 4.62 5.00
CA THR A 51 5.78 5.77 5.81
C THR A 51 6.99 5.45 6.68
N VAL A 52 6.97 4.33 7.40
CA VAL A 52 8.11 3.88 8.23
C VAL A 52 9.34 3.66 7.34
N ARG A 53 9.18 2.98 6.21
CA ARG A 53 10.30 2.76 5.27
C ARG A 53 10.86 4.08 4.74
N GLY A 54 9.99 5.00 4.31
CA GLY A 54 10.39 6.31 3.78
C GLY A 54 11.14 7.15 4.81
N GLN A 55 10.65 7.19 6.05
CA GLN A 55 11.27 7.96 7.13
C GLN A 55 12.57 7.34 7.66
N LEU A 56 12.75 6.03 7.50
CA LEU A 56 13.86 5.30 8.09
C LEU A 56 14.93 4.84 7.10
N ARG A 57 14.70 4.90 5.78
CA ARG A 57 15.55 4.30 4.72
C ARG A 57 17.04 4.49 4.95
N ASP A 58 17.45 5.72 5.26
CA ASP A 58 18.86 6.10 5.42
C ASP A 58 19.20 6.54 6.85
N ASN A 59 18.32 6.25 7.82
CA ASN A 59 18.48 6.68 9.21
C ASN A 59 18.63 5.48 10.16
N LEU A 60 19.83 4.89 10.18
CA LEU A 60 20.18 3.76 11.05
C LEU A 60 19.92 4.02 12.54
N PRO A 61 20.24 5.20 13.12
CA PRO A 61 19.90 5.50 14.51
C PRO A 61 18.39 5.41 14.79
N LYS A 62 17.54 5.97 13.93
CA LYS A 62 16.08 5.87 14.07
C LYS A 62 15.58 4.44 13.86
N GLN A 63 16.15 3.69 12.92
CA GLN A 63 15.83 2.26 12.73
C GLN A 63 16.10 1.46 14.01
N ASN A 64 17.32 1.59 14.57
CA ASN A 64 17.70 0.89 15.80
C ASN A 64 16.80 1.31 16.97
N ARG A 65 16.49 2.60 17.08
CA ARG A 65 15.59 3.10 18.14
C ARG A 65 14.20 2.48 18.03
N LEU A 66 13.63 2.41 16.82
CA LEU A 66 12.32 1.78 16.61
C LEU A 66 12.37 0.27 16.93
N VAL A 67 13.41 -0.45 16.50
CA VAL A 67 13.60 -1.87 16.81
C VAL A 67 13.65 -2.10 18.32
N THR A 68 14.43 -1.31 19.05
CA THR A 68 14.56 -1.45 20.51
C THR A 68 13.26 -1.14 21.25
N GLN A 69 12.46 -0.20 20.75
CA GLN A 69 11.23 0.24 21.40
C GLN A 69 10.00 -0.61 21.01
N LEU A 70 10.08 -1.36 19.91
CA LEU A 70 8.97 -2.15 19.38
C LEU A 70 8.28 -3.04 20.44
N PRO A 71 9.00 -3.80 21.30
CA PRO A 71 8.35 -4.64 22.33
C PRO A 71 7.53 -3.84 23.36
N SER A 72 7.87 -2.57 23.61
CA SER A 72 7.12 -1.68 24.50
C SER A 72 5.89 -1.10 23.80
N LEU A 73 6.02 -0.77 22.51
CA LEU A 73 4.94 -0.29 21.66
C LEU A 73 3.86 -1.36 21.48
N GLU A 74 4.26 -2.62 21.33
CA GLU A 74 3.36 -3.78 21.20
C GLU A 74 2.36 -3.94 22.34
N LYS A 75 2.67 -3.40 23.53
CA LYS A 75 1.78 -3.41 24.70
C LYS A 75 0.69 -2.36 24.66
N ALA A 76 0.66 -1.48 23.67
CA ALA A 76 -0.41 -0.50 23.50
C ALA A 76 -1.71 -1.20 23.11
N LEU A 77 -2.83 -0.79 23.72
CA LEU A 77 -4.15 -1.36 23.44
C LEU A 77 -4.97 -0.52 22.46
N THR A 78 -4.63 0.76 22.35
CA THR A 78 -5.31 1.73 21.49
C THR A 78 -4.31 2.49 20.63
N MET A 79 -4.81 3.04 19.52
CA MET A 79 -4.01 3.89 18.64
C MET A 79 -3.45 5.09 19.41
N ASN A 80 -4.25 5.76 20.24
CA ASN A 80 -3.79 6.91 21.02
C ASN A 80 -2.64 6.54 21.95
N GLN A 81 -2.76 5.43 22.69
CA GLN A 81 -1.67 4.95 23.55
C GLN A 81 -0.39 4.63 22.76
N LEU A 82 -0.54 4.05 21.56
CA LEU A 82 0.59 3.75 20.69
C LEU A 82 1.26 5.04 20.19
N MET A 83 0.47 6.02 19.74
CA MET A 83 0.98 7.30 19.26
C MET A 83 1.64 8.08 20.38
N ASP A 84 1.07 8.12 21.59
CA ASP A 84 1.65 8.80 22.75
C ASP A 84 3.01 8.21 23.12
N LYS A 85 3.13 6.88 23.13
CA LYS A 85 4.41 6.20 23.35
C LYS A 85 5.44 6.54 22.27
N LEU A 86 5.04 6.53 21.00
CA LEU A 86 5.92 6.89 19.88
C LEU A 86 6.35 8.35 19.93
N LYS A 87 5.42 9.28 20.22
CA LYS A 87 5.67 10.72 20.38
C LYS A 87 6.58 11.03 21.57
N GLY A 88 6.52 10.21 22.63
CA GLY A 88 7.42 10.29 23.78
C GLY A 88 8.87 9.86 23.49
N ILE A 89 9.15 9.34 22.29
CA ILE A 89 10.50 9.02 21.84
C ILE A 89 10.90 10.10 20.84
N ASP A 90 11.59 11.15 21.30
CA ASP A 90 11.99 12.32 20.50
C ASP A 90 12.38 12.04 19.03
N PRO A 91 13.31 11.10 18.71
CA PRO A 91 13.70 10.85 17.33
C PRO A 91 12.61 10.20 16.46
N LEU A 92 11.55 9.65 17.06
CA LEU A 92 10.42 8.98 16.40
C LEU A 92 9.13 9.82 16.41
N LYS A 93 9.16 11.03 16.99
CA LYS A 93 7.98 11.88 17.11
C LYS A 93 7.32 12.19 15.76
N ASP A 94 8.11 12.54 14.75
CA ASP A 94 7.62 12.80 13.39
C ASP A 94 6.98 11.57 12.76
N LEU A 95 7.56 10.39 13.02
CA LEU A 95 7.02 9.11 12.54
C LEU A 95 5.64 8.84 13.14
N ALA A 96 5.46 9.16 14.42
CA ALA A 96 4.17 9.03 15.09
C ALA A 96 3.10 9.92 14.43
N TYR A 97 3.42 11.19 14.16
CA TYR A 97 2.49 12.10 13.51
C TYR A 97 2.13 11.67 12.09
N LEU A 98 3.09 11.17 11.32
CA LEU A 98 2.83 10.68 9.97
C LEU A 98 1.94 9.42 9.98
N ILE A 99 2.23 8.45 10.85
CA ILE A 99 1.39 7.27 11.02
C ILE A 99 -0.03 7.66 11.44
N GLU A 100 -0.16 8.57 12.40
CA GLU A 100 -1.47 9.06 12.85
C GLU A 100 -2.24 9.72 11.70
N THR A 101 -1.57 10.56 10.91
CA THR A 101 -2.15 11.23 9.75
C THR A 101 -2.61 10.24 8.69
N ASP A 102 -1.79 9.24 8.35
CA ASP A 102 -2.12 8.21 7.37
C ASP A 102 -3.35 7.40 7.78
N VAL A 103 -3.43 7.01 9.05
CA VAL A 103 -4.58 6.26 9.58
C VAL A 103 -5.83 7.13 9.57
N MET A 104 -5.74 8.38 10.01
CA MET A 104 -6.89 9.31 9.99
C MET A 104 -7.36 9.61 8.57
N PHE A 105 -6.44 9.77 7.62
CA PHE A 105 -6.75 9.94 6.21
C PHE A 105 -7.53 8.73 5.67
N GLU A 106 -7.08 7.51 5.95
CA GLU A 106 -7.79 6.31 5.53
C GLU A 106 -9.17 6.24 6.21
N LEU A 107 -9.26 6.50 7.52
CA LEU A 107 -10.50 6.45 8.29
C LEU A 107 -11.58 7.42 7.80
N GLN A 108 -11.18 8.55 7.21
CA GLN A 108 -12.10 9.55 6.67
C GLN A 108 -12.76 9.12 5.36
N LYS A 109 -12.25 8.09 4.68
CA LYS A 109 -12.82 7.66 3.40
C LYS A 109 -14.24 7.08 3.56
N PRO A 110 -15.14 7.26 2.57
CA PRO A 110 -16.52 6.79 2.66
C PRO A 110 -16.65 5.28 2.88
N GLU A 111 -15.79 4.48 2.26
CA GLU A 111 -15.82 3.02 2.34
C GLU A 111 -15.52 2.45 3.74
N HIS A 112 -14.92 3.24 4.64
CA HIS A 112 -14.55 2.82 6.00
C HIS A 112 -15.45 3.44 7.08
N GLN A 113 -16.73 3.66 6.72
CA GLN A 113 -17.73 4.24 7.64
C GLN A 113 -17.89 3.43 8.92
N ARG A 114 -17.79 2.09 8.85
CA ARG A 114 -17.93 1.20 10.01
C ARG A 114 -16.83 1.48 11.04
N GLU A 115 -15.58 1.51 10.58
CA GLU A 115 -14.39 1.75 11.39
C GLU A 115 -14.42 3.16 11.98
N ARG A 116 -14.89 4.16 11.20
CA ARG A 116 -15.02 5.54 11.67
C ARG A 116 -16.05 5.67 12.80
N ILE A 117 -17.24 5.11 12.64
CA ILE A 117 -18.31 5.19 13.66
C ILE A 117 -17.94 4.38 14.90
N SER A 118 -17.32 3.21 14.70
CA SER A 118 -16.94 2.30 15.78
C SER A 118 -15.47 2.45 16.18
N PHE A 119 -14.85 3.61 15.97
CA PHE A 119 -13.41 3.78 16.15
C PHE A 119 -12.96 3.38 17.56
N ASN A 120 -13.71 3.78 18.58
CA ASN A 120 -13.40 3.48 19.98
C ASN A 120 -13.80 2.06 20.42
N ASN A 121 -14.35 1.23 19.52
CA ASN A 121 -14.66 -0.16 19.83
C ASN A 121 -13.35 -0.94 20.10
N PRO A 122 -13.25 -1.73 21.19
CA PRO A 122 -12.03 -2.46 21.53
C PRO A 122 -11.53 -3.38 20.43
N GLU A 123 -12.42 -4.02 19.68
CA GLU A 123 -12.04 -4.91 18.59
C GLU A 123 -11.46 -4.13 17.41
N ILE A 124 -12.04 -2.99 17.05
CA ILE A 124 -11.52 -2.10 16.00
C ILE A 124 -10.16 -1.54 16.40
N GLN A 125 -10.01 -1.08 17.66
CA GLN A 125 -8.72 -0.61 18.18
C GLN A 125 -7.66 -1.70 18.16
N ARG A 126 -8.00 -2.93 18.57
CA ARG A 126 -7.09 -4.08 18.56
C ARG A 126 -6.61 -4.41 17.15
N GLN A 127 -7.52 -4.45 16.18
CA GLN A 127 -7.19 -4.71 14.78
C GLN A 127 -6.32 -3.61 14.18
N LEU A 128 -6.67 -2.34 14.44
CA LEU A 128 -5.92 -1.18 13.97
C LEU A 128 -4.50 -1.15 14.54
N VAL A 129 -4.34 -1.31 15.85
CA VAL A 129 -3.03 -1.36 16.51
C VAL A 129 -2.19 -2.51 15.97
N SER A 130 -2.81 -3.68 15.75
CA SER A 130 -2.16 -4.83 15.12
C SER A 130 -1.68 -4.51 13.70
N ALA A 131 -2.50 -3.83 12.90
CA ALA A 131 -2.15 -3.40 11.54
C ALA A 131 -0.95 -2.43 11.54
N ILE A 132 -0.95 -1.44 12.44
CA ILE A 132 0.16 -0.50 12.59
C ILE A 132 1.45 -1.23 13.01
N HIS A 133 1.38 -2.12 14.00
CA HIS A 133 2.54 -2.93 14.43
C HIS A 133 3.09 -3.80 13.30
N THR A 134 2.19 -4.47 12.56
CA THR A 134 2.55 -5.28 11.40
C THR A 134 3.22 -4.43 10.33
N GLY A 135 2.69 -3.24 10.08
CA GLY A 135 3.25 -2.27 9.13
C GLY A 135 4.68 -1.85 9.50
N MET A 136 4.91 -1.53 10.78
CA MET A 136 6.24 -1.18 11.31
C MET A 136 7.24 -2.34 11.19
N LYS A 137 6.85 -3.55 11.59
CA LYS A 137 7.71 -4.76 11.49
C LYS A 137 8.11 -5.03 10.05
N ARG A 138 7.12 -5.07 9.15
CA ARG A 138 7.33 -5.32 7.73
C ARG A 138 8.30 -4.28 7.12
N ALA A 139 8.16 -3.00 7.48
CA ALA A 139 9.09 -1.98 7.02
C ALA A 139 10.52 -2.22 7.52
N LEU A 140 10.70 -2.54 8.80
CA LEU A 140 12.01 -2.83 9.38
C LEU A 140 12.66 -4.07 8.74
N ASP A 141 11.89 -5.11 8.46
CA ASP A 141 12.39 -6.32 7.79
C ASP A 141 12.83 -6.02 6.35
N GLN A 142 12.06 -5.21 5.62
CA GLN A 142 12.42 -4.75 4.27
C GLN A 142 13.70 -3.88 4.28
N LEU A 143 13.87 -3.02 5.28
CA LEU A 143 15.07 -2.18 5.42
C LEU A 143 16.32 -3.01 5.76
N LYS A 144 16.17 -4.10 6.53
CA LYS A 144 17.27 -5.05 6.79
C LYS A 144 17.64 -5.84 5.52
N GLY A 145 16.66 -6.29 4.76
CA GLY A 145 16.86 -7.06 3.52
C GLY A 145 17.43 -6.23 2.35
N GLY A 146 17.24 -4.91 2.35
CA GLY A 146 17.71 -4.01 1.29
C GLY A 146 19.23 -3.79 1.23
N LYS A 147 20.00 -4.24 2.23
CA LYS A 147 21.48 -4.13 2.23
C LYS A 147 22.20 -5.14 1.30
N GLY A 148 21.47 -5.96 0.55
CA GLY A 148 22.03 -7.03 -0.30
C GLY A 148 22.03 -6.78 -1.82
N GLY A 149 21.52 -5.65 -2.31
CA GLY A 149 21.52 -5.33 -3.74
C GLY A 149 22.75 -4.52 -4.13
N LYS A 150 23.80 -5.20 -4.57
CA LYS A 150 24.87 -4.60 -5.39
C LYS A 150 24.35 -4.26 -6.78
#